data_AF-A0A3D1IVH6-F1
#
_entry.id   AF-A0A3D1IVH6-F1
#
_cell.length_a   1.000
_cell.length_b   1.000
_cell.length_c   1.000
_cell.angle_alpha   90.00
_cell.angle_beta   90.00
_cell.angle_gamma   90.00
#
_symmetry.space_group_name_H-M   'P 1'
#
loop_
_entity.id
_entity.type
_entity.pdbx_description
1 polymer ?
#
loop_
_entity_poly.entity_id
_entity_poly.type
_entity_poly.pdbx_seq_one_letter_code
_entity_poly.pdbx_strand_id
1 'polypeptide(L)'
;FVVWCLTKIGWFTNYSPSGVISAQKMIILGYEFETPASKYLLTLSIVCVMALLAKNMVRSSVGRSWMAVRDMDVAAEVIGFRLMRTKLLAFAVSSFYCGVAGALYAFAYLGTVEPDAYDLDLSFRILFMIIIGGVGSILGSFLGSAFIVLLPIFLNVFARGLSLPTSVASNLELMVFGALIIFFLIVEPHGLARLWQIGKEKLRLWPFPH
;
A
#
# COMPACT_ATOMS: atom_id res chain seq x y z
N PHE A 1 -4.20 22.39 9.24
CA PHE A 1 -5.37 22.57 10.13
C PHE A 1 -5.67 21.31 10.95
N VAL A 2 -5.91 20.15 10.32
CA VAL A 2 -6.23 18.88 11.04
C VAL A 2 -5.14 18.47 12.04
N VAL A 3 -3.86 18.45 11.61
CA VAL A 3 -2.71 18.12 12.50
C VAL A 3 -2.64 19.09 13.68
N TRP A 4 -2.88 20.38 13.45
CA TRP A 4 -2.91 21.39 14.50
C TRP A 4 -4.03 21.13 15.53
N CYS A 5 -5.22 20.71 15.09
CA CYS A 5 -6.30 20.33 16.00
C CYS A 5 -5.94 19.09 16.84
N LEU A 6 -5.35 18.07 16.22
CA LEU A 6 -4.96 16.82 16.89
C LEU A 6 -3.87 17.04 17.95
N THR A 7 -2.95 17.97 17.72
CA THR A 7 -1.86 18.26 18.67
C THR A 7 -2.26 19.27 19.76
N LYS A 8 -3.19 20.19 19.47
CA LYS A 8 -3.64 21.20 20.45
C LYS A 8 -4.79 20.77 21.34
N ILE A 9 -5.65 19.86 20.88
CA ILE A 9 -6.78 19.38 21.67
C ILE A 9 -6.33 18.12 22.43
N GLY A 10 -5.97 18.29 23.70
CA GLY A 10 -5.43 17.20 24.54
C GLY A 10 -6.36 15.99 24.72
N TRP A 11 -7.67 16.13 24.47
CA TRP A 11 -8.60 15.00 24.49
C TRP A 11 -8.20 13.89 23.50
N PHE A 12 -7.67 14.22 22.32
CA PHE A 12 -7.28 13.22 21.32
C PHE A 12 -6.07 12.40 21.76
N THR A 13 -5.15 12.98 22.53
CA THR A 13 -3.92 12.33 22.98
C THR A 13 -4.01 11.83 24.43
N ASN A 14 -5.21 11.82 25.01
CA ASN A 14 -5.45 11.52 26.42
C ASN A 14 -4.56 12.38 27.36
N TYR A 15 -4.41 13.66 27.01
CA TYR A 15 -3.58 14.64 27.71
C TYR A 15 -2.10 14.23 27.86
N SER A 16 -1.61 13.38 26.94
CA SER A 16 -0.19 12.99 26.89
C SER A 16 0.69 14.22 26.63
N PRO A 17 1.71 14.50 27.47
CA PRO A 17 2.60 15.66 27.30
C PRO A 17 3.41 15.62 26.00
N SER A 18 3.71 14.43 25.48
CA SER A 18 4.45 14.24 24.23
C SER A 18 3.55 14.24 23.00
N GLY A 19 2.22 14.22 23.16
CA GLY A 19 1.28 14.08 22.04
C GLY A 19 1.27 12.68 21.39
N VAL A 20 2.09 11.75 21.90
CA VAL A 20 2.18 10.36 21.40
C VAL A 20 1.26 9.46 22.22
N ILE A 21 0.50 8.61 21.53
CA ILE A 21 -0.37 7.60 22.12
C ILE A 21 0.29 6.24 21.92
N SER A 22 0.58 5.53 23.01
CA SER A 22 1.06 4.14 22.91
C SER A 22 -0.10 3.21 22.60
N ALA A 23 0.08 2.33 21.62
CA ALA A 23 -0.93 1.34 21.30
C ALA A 23 -1.07 0.35 22.47
N GLN A 24 -2.31 0.07 22.86
CA GLN A 24 -2.59 -0.96 23.85
C GLN A 24 -2.13 -2.33 23.35
N LYS A 25 -1.77 -3.21 24.29
CA LYS A 25 -1.44 -4.61 23.98
C LYS A 25 -2.53 -5.25 23.11
N MET A 26 -2.11 -5.87 22.02
CA MET A 26 -3.00 -6.53 21.07
C MET A 26 -3.35 -7.92 21.60
N ILE A 27 -4.53 -8.03 22.22
CA ILE A 27 -5.09 -9.29 22.71
C ILE A 27 -6.29 -9.65 21.84
N ILE A 28 -6.21 -10.76 21.11
CA ILE A 28 -7.31 -11.24 20.26
C ILE A 28 -7.66 -12.65 20.68
N LEU A 29 -8.94 -12.89 21.00
CA LEU A 29 -9.45 -14.19 21.45
C LEU A 29 -8.64 -14.78 22.63
N GLY A 30 -8.10 -13.92 23.50
CA GLY A 30 -7.30 -14.31 24.67
C GLY A 30 -5.82 -14.60 24.39
N TYR A 31 -5.36 -14.46 23.14
CA TYR A 31 -3.94 -14.59 22.78
C TYR A 31 -3.27 -13.22 22.63
N GLU A 32 -2.10 -13.06 23.25
CA GLU A 32 -1.33 -11.81 23.20
C GLU A 32 -0.30 -11.83 22.06
N PHE A 33 -0.38 -10.84 21.17
CA PHE A 33 0.53 -10.69 20.02
C PHE A 33 1.69 -9.74 20.36
N GLU A 34 2.61 -10.19 21.21
CA GLU A 34 3.76 -9.37 21.61
C GLU A 34 4.99 -9.56 20.71
N THR A 35 5.26 -10.80 20.28
CA THR A 35 6.49 -11.11 19.53
C THR A 35 6.44 -10.57 18.09
N PRO A 36 7.57 -10.13 17.50
CA PRO A 36 7.61 -9.69 16.11
C PRO A 36 7.07 -10.74 15.13
N ALA A 37 7.38 -12.02 15.38
CA ALA A 37 6.87 -13.14 14.58
C ALA A 37 5.34 -13.26 14.66
N SER A 38 4.76 -13.13 15.86
CA SER A 38 3.30 -13.21 16.03
C SER A 38 2.57 -12.06 15.32
N LYS A 39 3.10 -10.82 15.43
CA LYS A 39 2.56 -9.64 14.75
C LYS A 39 2.63 -9.79 13.23
N TYR A 40 3.74 -10.34 12.72
CA TYR A 40 3.91 -10.64 11.31
C TYR A 40 2.89 -11.68 10.81
N LEU A 41 2.73 -12.80 11.51
CA LEU A 41 1.79 -13.86 11.12
C LEU A 41 0.33 -13.36 11.14
N LEU A 42 -0.02 -12.56 12.14
CA LEU A 42 -1.33 -11.91 12.21
C LEU A 42 -1.55 -10.98 11.01
N THR A 43 -0.60 -10.09 10.74
CA THR A 43 -0.66 -9.16 9.60
C THR A 43 -0.77 -9.93 8.28
N LEU A 44 0.04 -10.97 8.11
CA LEU A 44 0.03 -11.83 6.92
C LEU A 44 -1.33 -12.51 6.74
N SER A 45 -1.92 -13.06 7.81
CA SER A 45 -3.23 -13.71 7.75
C SER A 45 -4.33 -12.75 7.28
N ILE A 46 -4.36 -11.53 7.81
CA ILE A 46 -5.32 -10.48 7.41
C ILE A 46 -5.08 -10.05 5.97
N VAL A 47 -3.83 -9.83 5.57
CA VAL A 47 -3.47 -9.49 4.19
C VAL A 47 -3.89 -10.60 3.22
N CYS A 48 -3.69 -11.87 3.56
CA CYS A 48 -4.13 -13.00 2.75
C CYS A 48 -5.66 -13.02 2.58
N VAL A 49 -6.41 -12.84 3.67
CA VAL A 49 -7.88 -12.77 3.62
C VAL A 49 -8.34 -11.59 2.77
N MET A 50 -7.78 -10.39 2.98
CA MET A 50 -8.10 -9.20 2.20
C MET A 50 -7.75 -9.35 0.72
N ALA A 51 -6.63 -9.98 0.40
CA ALA A 51 -6.25 -10.26 -0.99
C ALA A 51 -7.21 -11.25 -1.68
N LEU A 52 -7.66 -12.28 -0.96
CA LEU A 52 -8.66 -13.23 -1.45
C LEU A 52 -10.02 -12.54 -1.67
N LEU A 53 -10.45 -11.71 -0.72
CA LEU A 53 -11.67 -10.91 -0.84
C LEU A 53 -11.59 -9.98 -2.05
N ALA A 54 -10.48 -9.25 -2.23
CA ALA A 54 -10.27 -8.39 -3.40
C ALA A 54 -10.36 -9.18 -4.70
N LYS A 55 -9.68 -10.33 -4.77
CA LYS A 55 -9.68 -11.21 -5.95
C LYS A 55 -11.09 -11.71 -6.30
N ASN A 56 -11.86 -12.12 -5.29
CA ASN A 56 -13.24 -12.59 -5.49
C ASN A 56 -14.16 -11.44 -5.90
N MET A 57 -13.97 -10.26 -5.31
CA MET A 57 -14.77 -9.07 -5.59
C MET A 57 -14.58 -8.57 -7.01
N VAL A 58 -13.35 -8.56 -7.53
CA VAL A 58 -13.06 -8.20 -8.94
C VAL A 58 -13.78 -9.13 -9.93
N ARG A 59 -13.97 -10.41 -9.58
CA ARG A 59 -14.69 -11.40 -10.40
C ARG A 59 -16.21 -11.32 -10.28
N SER A 60 -16.72 -10.63 -9.26
CA SER A 60 -18.17 -10.49 -9.01
C SER A 60 -18.83 -9.50 -9.97
N SER A 61 -20.17 -9.42 -9.94
CA SER A 61 -20.94 -8.41 -10.68
C SER A 61 -20.58 -6.98 -10.26
N VAL A 62 -20.25 -6.77 -8.98
CA VAL A 62 -19.83 -5.47 -8.43
C VAL A 62 -18.48 -5.04 -9.01
N GLY A 63 -17.53 -5.98 -9.11
CA GLY A 63 -16.23 -5.69 -9.75
C GLY A 63 -16.39 -5.29 -11.23
N ARG A 64 -17.28 -5.97 -11.95
CA ARG A 64 -17.59 -5.64 -13.36
C ARG A 64 -18.24 -4.28 -13.52
N SER A 65 -19.13 -3.88 -12.61
CA SER A 65 -19.74 -2.54 -12.68
C SER A 65 -18.69 -1.45 -12.41
N TRP A 66 -17.73 -1.66 -11.51
CA TRP A 66 -16.62 -0.72 -11.32
C TRP A 66 -15.72 -0.60 -12.54
N MET A 67 -15.42 -1.71 -13.22
CA MET A 67 -14.65 -1.67 -14.47
C MET A 67 -15.38 -0.88 -15.56
N ALA A 68 -16.70 -1.08 -15.73
CA ALA A 68 -17.49 -0.33 -16.70
C ALA A 68 -17.50 1.18 -16.42
N VAL A 69 -17.69 1.56 -15.14
CA VAL A 69 -17.68 2.97 -14.70
C VAL A 69 -16.29 3.60 -14.87
N ARG A 70 -15.21 2.83 -14.61
CA ARG A 70 -13.84 3.30 -14.81
C ARG A 70 -13.54 3.59 -16.29
N ASP A 71 -14.06 2.78 -17.20
CA ASP A 71 -13.76 2.92 -18.63
C ASP A 71 -14.54 4.10 -19.24
N MET A 72 -15.88 4.15 -19.07
CA MET A 72 -16.71 5.27 -19.50
C MET A 72 -18.00 5.39 -18.67
N ASP A 73 -18.12 6.47 -17.88
CA ASP A 73 -19.31 6.77 -17.06
C ASP A 73 -20.60 6.82 -17.90
N VAL A 74 -20.59 7.54 -19.03
CA VAL A 74 -21.77 7.73 -19.89
C VAL A 74 -22.24 6.40 -20.48
N ALA A 75 -21.31 5.55 -20.92
CA ALA A 75 -21.67 4.24 -21.48
C ALA A 75 -22.22 3.30 -20.39
N ALA A 76 -21.66 3.35 -19.18
CA ALA A 76 -22.14 2.56 -18.05
C ALA A 76 -23.58 2.93 -17.66
N GLU A 77 -23.95 4.21 -17.75
CA GLU A 77 -25.31 4.68 -17.47
C GLU A 77 -26.32 4.18 -18.52
N VAL A 78 -25.96 4.17 -19.81
CA VAL A 78 -26.81 3.64 -20.89
C VAL A 78 -27.09 2.14 -20.74
N ILE A 79 -26.12 1.37 -20.23
CA ILE A 79 -26.26 -0.07 -19.95
C ILE A 79 -27.12 -0.33 -18.68
N GLY A 80 -27.46 0.72 -17.92
CA GLY A 80 -28.36 0.66 -16.77
C GLY A 80 -27.67 0.62 -15.40
N PHE A 81 -26.36 0.89 -15.33
CA PHE A 81 -25.68 1.01 -14.04
C PHE A 81 -26.01 2.35 -13.35
N ARG A 82 -26.33 2.28 -12.06
CA ARG A 82 -26.54 3.48 -11.23
C ARG A 82 -25.19 4.05 -10.77
N LEU A 83 -24.64 5.00 -11.52
CA LEU A 83 -23.31 5.60 -11.29
C LEU A 83 -23.06 5.98 -9.82
N MET A 84 -24.00 6.70 -9.20
CA MET A 84 -23.88 7.14 -7.81
C MET A 84 -23.65 5.97 -6.84
N ARG A 85 -24.44 4.89 -6.95
CA ARG A 85 -24.29 3.72 -6.06
C ARG A 85 -22.97 3.01 -6.30
N THR A 86 -22.58 2.85 -7.56
CA THR A 86 -21.34 2.18 -7.95
C THR A 86 -20.12 2.93 -7.41
N LYS A 87 -20.08 4.26 -7.53
CA LYS A 87 -18.99 5.11 -7.02
C LYS A 87 -18.96 5.14 -5.48
N LEU A 88 -20.12 5.23 -4.82
CA LEU A 88 -20.19 5.17 -3.35
C LEU A 88 -19.71 3.82 -2.80
N LEU A 89 -20.06 2.71 -3.45
CA LEU A 89 -19.56 1.38 -3.08
C LEU A 89 -18.05 1.27 -3.29
N ALA A 90 -17.52 1.80 -4.40
CA ALA A 90 -16.07 1.82 -4.64
C ALA A 90 -15.34 2.61 -3.54
N PHE A 91 -15.87 3.77 -3.17
CA PHE A 91 -15.33 4.59 -2.09
C PHE A 91 -15.39 3.87 -0.74
N ALA A 92 -16.54 3.32 -0.36
CA ALA A 92 -16.70 2.60 0.91
C ALA A 92 -15.75 1.40 1.04
N VAL A 93 -15.61 0.61 -0.03
CA VAL A 93 -14.68 -0.53 -0.05
C VAL A 93 -13.23 -0.06 0.02
N SER A 94 -12.84 0.97 -0.74
CA SER A 94 -11.50 1.55 -0.66
C SER A 94 -11.17 2.04 0.76
N SER A 95 -12.08 2.81 1.38
CA SER A 95 -11.94 3.29 2.74
C SER A 95 -11.83 2.15 3.77
N PHE A 96 -12.56 1.05 3.57
CA PHE A 96 -12.44 -0.14 4.42
C PHE A 96 -11.03 -0.75 4.35
N TYR A 97 -10.47 -0.93 3.14
CA TYR A 97 -9.10 -1.44 2.99
C TYR A 97 -8.07 -0.49 3.61
N CYS A 98 -8.20 0.81 3.41
CA CYS A 98 -7.33 1.81 4.04
C CYS A 98 -7.45 1.81 5.57
N GLY A 99 -8.66 1.65 6.12
CA GLY A 99 -8.88 1.58 7.56
C GLY A 99 -8.21 0.35 8.20
N VAL A 100 -8.36 -0.82 7.58
CA VAL A 100 -7.69 -2.06 8.03
C VAL A 100 -6.17 -1.92 7.94
N ALA A 101 -5.65 -1.37 6.83
CA ALA A 101 -4.22 -1.13 6.67
C ALA A 101 -3.66 -0.15 7.71
N GLY A 102 -4.38 0.94 7.99
CA GLY A 102 -4.01 1.93 9.02
C GLY A 102 -4.00 1.34 10.43
N ALA A 103 -4.99 0.52 10.76
CA ALA A 103 -5.03 -0.19 12.05
C ALA A 103 -3.84 -1.15 12.20
N LEU A 104 -3.53 -1.94 11.16
CA LEU A 104 -2.34 -2.81 11.18
C LEU A 104 -1.05 -2.01 11.31
N TYR A 105 -0.93 -0.88 10.60
CA TYR A 105 0.24 -0.02 10.67
C TYR A 105 0.45 0.57 12.07
N ALA A 106 -0.61 1.08 12.69
CA ALA A 106 -0.56 1.65 14.04
C ALA A 106 -0.26 0.59 15.12
N PHE A 107 -0.98 -0.54 15.12
CA PHE A 107 -0.90 -1.50 16.23
C PHE A 107 0.17 -2.59 16.02
N ALA A 108 0.37 -3.08 14.79
CA ALA A 108 1.29 -4.18 14.51
C ALA A 108 2.70 -3.70 14.15
N TYR A 109 2.83 -2.54 13.48
CA TYR A 109 4.13 -2.04 13.03
C TYR A 109 4.71 -0.96 13.96
N LEU A 110 4.05 0.19 14.10
CA LEU A 110 4.57 1.29 14.93
C LEU A 110 4.44 1.02 16.43
N GLY A 111 3.30 0.47 16.88
CA GLY A 111 2.99 0.30 18.30
C GLY A 111 2.72 1.62 19.04
N THR A 112 2.76 2.74 18.31
CA THR A 112 2.43 4.08 18.79
C THR A 112 1.75 4.85 17.66
N VAL A 113 1.00 5.87 18.02
CA VAL A 113 0.34 6.78 17.08
C VAL A 113 0.72 8.20 17.44
N GLU A 114 1.30 8.89 16.46
CA GLU A 114 1.65 10.30 16.53
C GLU A 114 1.11 11.00 15.27
N PRO A 115 0.45 12.17 15.38
CA PRO A 115 -0.11 12.87 14.23
C PRO A 115 0.91 13.20 13.14
N ASP A 116 2.15 13.51 13.52
CA ASP A 116 3.22 13.92 12.60
C ASP A 116 3.77 12.74 11.77
N ALA A 117 3.52 11.50 12.19
CA ALA A 117 3.88 10.31 11.41
C ALA A 117 3.00 10.10 10.16
N TYR A 118 1.90 10.84 10.03
CA TYR A 118 0.96 10.76 8.90
C TYR A 118 1.06 11.99 8.01
N ASP A 119 2.26 12.22 7.49
CA ASP A 119 2.59 13.37 6.67
C ASP A 119 2.36 13.12 5.16
N LEU A 120 2.70 14.14 4.36
CA LEU A 120 2.62 14.05 2.90
C LEU A 120 3.62 13.06 2.33
N ASP A 121 4.78 12.86 2.98
CA ASP A 121 5.77 11.89 2.53
C ASP A 121 5.20 10.46 2.57
N LEU A 122 4.56 10.07 3.67
CA LEU A 122 3.86 8.79 3.75
C LEU A 122 2.81 8.64 2.65
N SER A 123 2.04 9.70 2.37
CA SER A 123 1.01 9.70 1.33
C SER A 123 1.60 9.50 -0.07
N PHE A 124 2.68 10.21 -0.40
CA PHE A 124 3.40 10.04 -1.66
C PHE A 124 4.04 8.66 -1.76
N ARG A 125 4.63 8.17 -0.68
CA ARG A 125 5.23 6.83 -0.64
C ARG A 125 4.20 5.74 -0.94
N ILE A 126 3.00 5.81 -0.37
CA ILE A 126 1.90 4.88 -0.70
C ILE A 126 1.45 5.05 -2.16
N LEU A 127 1.33 6.28 -2.65
CA LEU A 127 1.01 6.56 -4.05
C LEU A 127 2.05 5.93 -5.01
N PHE A 128 3.34 6.09 -4.71
CA PHE A 128 4.43 5.53 -5.51
C PHE A 128 4.44 3.99 -5.50
N MET A 129 4.10 3.35 -4.38
CA MET A 129 3.91 1.88 -4.35
C MET A 129 2.87 1.43 -5.38
N ILE A 130 1.76 2.16 -5.50
CA ILE A 130 0.68 1.81 -6.44
C ILE A 130 1.08 2.11 -7.89
N ILE A 131 1.71 3.26 -8.13
CA ILE A 131 2.18 3.66 -9.47
C ILE A 131 3.21 2.66 -9.99
N ILE A 132 4.26 2.36 -9.21
CA ILE A 132 5.32 1.43 -9.60
C ILE A 132 4.77 0.01 -9.70
N GLY A 133 3.88 -0.39 -8.79
CA GLY A 133 3.23 -1.70 -8.84
C GLY A 133 2.36 -1.90 -10.08
N GLY A 134 1.67 -0.85 -10.54
CA GLY A 134 0.72 -0.87 -11.64
C GLY A 134 -0.72 -0.66 -11.16
N VAL A 135 -1.35 0.41 -11.65
CA VAL A 135 -2.72 0.81 -11.27
C VAL A 135 -3.73 -0.25 -11.74
N GLY A 136 -4.59 -0.72 -10.84
CA GLY A 136 -5.63 -1.69 -11.16
C GLY A 136 -5.19 -3.16 -11.14
N SER A 137 -3.98 -3.47 -10.69
CA SER A 137 -3.49 -4.85 -10.51
C SER A 137 -3.28 -5.20 -9.05
N ILE A 138 -3.97 -6.25 -8.56
CA ILE A 138 -3.79 -6.77 -7.20
C ILE A 138 -2.34 -7.25 -6.98
N LEU A 139 -1.78 -7.98 -7.94
CA LEU A 139 -0.37 -8.42 -7.89
C LEU A 139 0.59 -7.23 -7.95
N GLY A 140 0.24 -6.21 -8.73
CA GLY A 140 0.99 -4.97 -8.81
C GLY A 140 1.15 -4.30 -7.45
N SER A 141 0.09 -4.21 -6.65
CA SER A 141 0.14 -3.65 -5.30
C SER A 141 1.15 -4.37 -4.39
N PHE A 142 1.28 -5.69 -4.50
CA PHE A 142 2.28 -6.45 -3.75
C PHE A 142 3.70 -6.23 -4.26
N LEU A 143 3.90 -6.22 -5.59
CA LEU A 143 5.23 -5.99 -6.18
C LEU A 143 5.72 -4.57 -5.92
N GLY A 144 4.87 -3.57 -6.05
CA GLY A 144 5.21 -2.17 -5.80
C GLY A 144 5.52 -1.90 -4.32
N SER A 145 4.72 -2.44 -3.40
CA SER A 145 5.02 -2.34 -1.96
C SER A 145 6.31 -3.07 -1.58
N ALA A 146 6.53 -4.28 -2.09
CA ALA A 146 7.78 -5.02 -1.87
C ALA A 146 8.99 -4.24 -2.42
N PHE A 147 8.88 -3.68 -3.62
CA PHE A 147 9.96 -2.91 -4.24
C PHE A 147 10.31 -1.68 -3.41
N ILE A 148 9.33 -0.84 -3.06
CA ILE A 148 9.53 0.39 -2.30
C ILE A 148 10.09 0.12 -0.89
N VAL A 149 9.72 -1.00 -0.26
CA VAL A 149 10.19 -1.33 1.10
C VAL A 149 11.57 -2.02 1.07
N LEU A 150 11.82 -2.92 0.11
CA LEU A 150 13.07 -3.69 0.07
C LEU A 150 14.22 -2.92 -0.57
N LEU A 151 13.94 -2.03 -1.52
CA LEU A 151 14.96 -1.20 -2.17
C LEU A 151 15.84 -0.43 -1.18
N PRO A 152 15.30 0.37 -0.24
CA PRO A 152 16.14 1.11 0.72
C PRO A 152 16.94 0.17 1.63
N ILE A 153 16.36 -0.95 2.04
CA ILE A 153 17.05 -1.97 2.84
C ILE A 153 18.25 -2.54 2.06
N PHE A 154 18.05 -2.89 0.79
CA PHE A 154 19.09 -3.41 -0.08
C PHE A 154 20.23 -2.38 -0.29
N LEU A 155 19.88 -1.12 -0.57
CA LEU A 155 20.84 -0.03 -0.71
C LEU A 155 21.63 0.21 0.59
N ASN A 156 20.97 0.16 1.74
CA ASN A 156 21.63 0.34 3.04
C ASN A 156 22.63 -0.78 3.33
N VAL A 157 22.25 -2.04 3.06
CA VAL A 157 23.13 -3.21 3.21
C VAL A 157 24.33 -3.12 2.26
N PHE A 158 24.09 -2.75 1.00
CA PHE A 158 25.13 -2.58 0.00
C PHE A 158 26.11 -1.45 0.38
N ALA A 159 25.59 -0.29 0.81
CA ALA A 159 26.39 0.85 1.23
C ALA A 159 27.25 0.54 2.48
N ARG A 160 26.71 -0.23 3.44
CA ARG A 160 27.47 -0.73 4.59
C ARG A 160 28.59 -1.68 4.18
N GLY A 161 28.35 -2.56 3.20
CA GLY A 161 29.37 -3.45 2.64
C GLY A 161 30.54 -2.69 2.00
N LEU A 162 30.27 -1.49 1.47
CA LEU A 162 31.27 -0.60 0.87
C LEU A 162 31.92 0.38 1.87
N SER A 163 31.63 0.25 3.18
CA SER A 163 32.16 1.11 4.25
C SER A 163 31.91 2.61 4.06
N LEU A 164 30.80 2.97 3.38
CA LEU A 164 30.44 4.37 3.17
C LEU A 164 29.92 5.01 4.47
N PRO A 165 30.16 6.33 4.69
CA PRO A 165 29.54 7.06 5.78
C PRO A 165 28.01 6.98 5.70
N THR A 166 27.35 6.84 6.85
CA THR A 166 25.89 6.71 6.94
C THR A 166 25.14 7.90 6.34
N SER A 167 25.71 9.11 6.44
CA SER A 167 25.18 10.32 5.83
C SER A 167 25.15 10.25 4.30
N VAL A 168 26.19 9.69 3.68
CA VAL A 168 26.24 9.52 2.23
C VAL A 168 25.26 8.46 1.78
N ALA A 169 25.14 7.36 2.53
CA ALA A 169 24.19 6.28 2.24
C ALA A 169 22.73 6.77 2.23
N SER A 170 22.30 7.56 3.23
CA SER A 170 20.93 8.08 3.30
C SER A 170 20.60 9.05 2.16
N ASN A 171 21.55 9.92 1.76
CA ASN A 171 21.34 10.82 0.63
C ASN A 171 21.29 10.05 -0.70
N LEU A 172 22.14 9.03 -0.86
CA LEU A 172 22.13 8.14 -2.03
C LEU A 172 20.80 7.39 -2.14
N GLU A 173 20.26 6.92 -1.01
CA GLU A 173 18.96 6.26 -0.97
C GLU A 173 17.86 7.16 -1.53
N LEU A 174 17.75 8.41 -1.07
CA LEU A 174 16.77 9.38 -1.57
C LEU A 174 16.96 9.68 -3.07
N MET A 175 18.21 9.86 -3.52
CA MET A 175 18.52 10.12 -4.94
C MET A 175 18.15 8.92 -5.83
N VAL A 176 18.53 7.71 -5.42
CA VAL A 176 18.24 6.47 -6.17
C VAL A 176 16.74 6.20 -6.16
N PHE A 177 16.06 6.43 -5.03
CA PHE A 177 14.62 6.28 -4.91
C PHE A 177 13.87 7.20 -5.88
N GLY A 178 14.19 8.50 -5.88
CA GLY A 178 13.60 9.47 -6.80
C GLY A 178 13.91 9.16 -8.27
N ALA A 179 15.17 8.81 -8.58
CA ALA A 179 15.57 8.43 -9.93
C ALA A 179 14.84 7.18 -10.43
N LEU A 180 14.65 6.18 -9.57
CA LEU A 180 13.90 4.96 -9.91
C LEU A 180 12.43 5.25 -10.14
N ILE A 181 11.79 6.11 -9.35
CA ILE A 181 10.40 6.52 -9.60
C ILE A 181 10.28 7.16 -10.98
N ILE A 182 11.16 8.11 -11.31
CA ILE A 182 11.17 8.78 -12.63
C ILE A 182 11.41 7.74 -13.74
N PHE A 183 12.37 6.84 -13.55
CA PHE A 183 12.65 5.77 -14.50
C PHE A 183 11.43 4.88 -14.75
N PHE A 184 10.76 4.40 -13.69
CA PHE A 184 9.58 3.56 -13.83
C PHE A 184 8.41 4.30 -14.48
N LEU A 185 8.21 5.57 -14.15
CA LEU A 185 7.19 6.41 -14.79
C LEU A 185 7.43 6.57 -16.30
N ILE A 186 8.69 6.67 -16.73
CA ILE A 186 9.05 6.82 -18.14
C ILE A 186 9.00 5.49 -18.89
N VAL A 187 9.61 4.44 -18.34
CA VAL A 187 9.80 3.17 -19.05
C VAL A 187 8.50 2.37 -19.09
N GLU A 188 7.72 2.38 -18.01
CA GLU A 188 6.52 1.55 -17.91
C GLU A 188 5.33 2.27 -17.26
N PRO A 189 4.51 2.97 -18.05
CA PRO A 189 3.31 3.64 -17.54
C PRO A 189 2.25 2.69 -16.97
N HIS A 190 2.41 1.37 -17.15
CA HIS A 190 1.50 0.34 -16.65
C HIS A 190 2.04 -0.39 -15.41
N GLY A 191 3.26 -0.07 -14.97
CA GLY A 191 3.91 -0.61 -13.77
C GLY A 191 4.40 -2.06 -13.88
N LEU A 192 5.08 -2.51 -12.82
CA LEU A 192 5.74 -3.81 -12.68
C LEU A 192 4.82 -5.01 -12.94
N ALA A 193 3.52 -4.88 -12.68
CA ALA A 193 2.55 -5.91 -12.99
C ALA A 193 2.53 -6.30 -14.48
N ARG A 194 2.75 -5.34 -15.39
CA ARG A 194 2.75 -5.59 -16.82
C ARG A 194 3.99 -6.38 -17.26
N LEU A 195 5.18 -6.08 -16.73
CA LEU A 195 6.40 -6.89 -16.98
C LEU A 195 6.22 -8.33 -16.56
N TRP A 196 5.62 -8.54 -15.39
CA TRP A 196 5.40 -9.89 -14.89
C TRP A 196 4.46 -10.68 -15.81
N GLN A 197 3.41 -10.04 -16.34
CA GLN A 197 2.51 -10.68 -17.31
C GLN A 197 3.20 -10.98 -18.63
N ILE A 198 3.93 -10.01 -19.22
CA ILE A 198 4.69 -10.20 -20.46
C ILE A 198 5.71 -11.33 -20.31
N GLY A 199 6.45 -11.36 -19.20
CA GLY A 199 7.41 -12.42 -18.91
C GLY A 199 6.74 -13.80 -18.83
N LYS A 200 5.58 -13.88 -18.17
CA LYS A 200 4.81 -15.12 -18.06
C LYS A 200 4.21 -15.58 -19.38
N GLU A 201 3.72 -14.67 -20.21
CA GLU A 201 3.22 -14.95 -21.55
C GLU A 201 4.33 -15.47 -22.46
N LYS A 202 5.49 -14.80 -22.43
CA LYS A 202 6.67 -15.21 -23.20
C LYS A 202 7.21 -16.57 -22.77
N LEU A 203 7.19 -16.87 -21.47
CA LEU A 203 7.56 -18.19 -20.92
C LEU A 203 6.55 -19.29 -21.27
N ARG A 204 5.26 -18.97 -21.38
CA ARG A 204 4.21 -19.92 -21.77
C ARG A 204 4.23 -20.24 -23.27
N LEU A 205 4.60 -19.28 -24.10
CA LEU A 205 4.74 -19.44 -25.56
C LEU A 205 6.10 -20.05 -25.96
N TRP A 206 6.97 -20.37 -24.99
CA TRP A 206 8.21 -21.09 -25.26
C TRP A 206 7.93 -22.60 -25.19
N PRO A 207 8.20 -23.41 -26.24
CA PRO A 207 9.06 -23.15 -27.40
C PRO A 207 8.35 -22.92 -28.75
N PHE A 208 7.02 -22.77 -28.81
CA PHE A 208 6.32 -22.51 -30.07
C PHE A 208 5.74 -21.10 -30.10
N PRO A 209 6.34 -20.16 -30.87
CA PRO A 209 5.96 -18.75 -30.89
C PRO A 209 4.66 -18.45 -31.68
N HIS A 210 3.79 -19.46 -31.85
CA HIS A 210 2.51 -19.36 -32.54
C HIS A 210 1.39 -19.93 -31.67
#